data_AF-A0A117MAV9-F1
#
_entry.id   AF-A0A117MAV9-F1
#
_cell.length_a   1.000
_cell.length_b   1.000
_cell.length_c   1.000
_cell.angle_alpha   90.00
_cell.angle_beta   90.00
_cell.angle_gamma   90.00
#
_symmetry.space_group_name_H-M   'P 1'
#
loop_
_entity.id
_entity.type
_entity.pdbx_description
1 polymer ?
#
loop_
_entity_poly.entity_id
_entity_poly.type
_entity_poly.pdbx_seq_one_letter_code
_entity_poly.pdbx_strand_id
1 'polypeptide(L)'
;MTKPSLILVFFLLMSAAVSAVEPREALNELAERLEEASYQVIRYVEETGAMSVVRVERVIKAGTHKHVSVVTPLREYCWLRSSMGEFVIISNVAFEPLVPIMDSEDSFLEAIKRGEYEVSLFLVFPSGYRAVIADRGMNYDVVFTDRFRISKLVKTHELYSVTVNYREYQSLTEEAANTISTALSGMRLIRPTTKLLSSFVKEHFEWMAMDFSYDGKASLYILYLESSSYGRLTLYALFGGSYETLDQSVGQIATANQLNYSIVEISSSSVISVVGRQPSNELEQILDKLLGRAR
;
A
#
# COMPACT_ATOMS: atom_id res chain seq x y z
N MET A 1 53.75 20.90 -16.65
CA MET A 1 52.71 20.37 -15.74
C MET A 1 51.41 21.08 -16.05
N THR A 2 50.60 20.45 -16.90
CA THR A 2 49.26 20.92 -17.27
C THR A 2 48.35 20.79 -16.05
N LYS A 3 47.62 21.85 -15.71
CA LYS A 3 46.51 21.82 -14.74
C LYS A 3 45.22 21.54 -15.53
N PRO A 4 44.70 20.30 -15.59
CA PRO A 4 43.43 20.02 -16.28
C PRO A 4 42.25 20.08 -15.30
N SER A 5 42.47 20.41 -14.02
CA SER A 5 41.54 20.07 -12.95
C SER A 5 40.46 21.11 -12.68
N LEU A 6 40.63 22.38 -13.08
CA LEU A 6 39.67 23.44 -12.74
C LEU A 6 38.56 23.59 -13.79
N ILE A 7 38.90 23.45 -15.08
CA ILE A 7 37.94 23.62 -16.18
C ILE A 7 36.97 22.43 -16.24
N LEU A 8 37.42 21.22 -15.90
CA LEU A 8 36.57 20.02 -15.87
C LEU A 8 35.56 20.06 -14.71
N VAL A 9 35.96 20.57 -13.54
CA VAL A 9 35.07 20.75 -12.39
C VAL A 9 34.07 21.89 -12.65
N PHE A 10 34.51 22.95 -13.33
CA PHE A 10 33.62 24.05 -13.71
C PHE A 10 32.60 23.63 -14.78
N PHE A 11 32.96 22.76 -15.72
CA PHE A 11 32.01 22.21 -16.70
C PHE A 11 30.98 21.26 -16.08
N LEU A 12 31.38 20.43 -15.09
CA LEU A 12 30.46 19.55 -14.35
C LEU A 12 29.48 20.34 -13.45
N LEU A 13 29.92 21.45 -12.87
CA LEU A 13 29.07 22.36 -12.09
C LEU A 13 28.17 23.24 -12.98
N MET A 14 28.67 23.67 -14.15
CA MET A 14 27.89 24.44 -15.14
C MET A 14 26.83 23.58 -15.85
N SER A 15 27.07 22.29 -16.09
CA SER A 15 26.06 21.39 -16.64
C SER A 15 24.92 21.08 -15.66
N ALA A 16 25.13 21.30 -14.36
CA ALA A 16 24.08 21.19 -13.34
C ALA A 16 23.21 22.46 -13.23
N ALA A 17 23.61 23.57 -13.88
CA ALA A 17 22.93 24.86 -13.78
C ALA A 17 21.93 25.15 -14.91
N VAL A 18 21.73 24.22 -15.85
CA VAL A 18 20.82 24.43 -17.01
C VAL A 18 19.66 23.45 -16.97
N SER A 19 18.77 23.71 -16.01
CA SER A 19 17.34 23.34 -15.87
C SER A 19 17.02 23.14 -14.39
N ALA A 20 17.21 24.19 -13.59
CA ALA A 20 16.84 24.16 -12.17
C ALA A 20 15.31 24.26 -12.02
N VAL A 21 14.58 23.30 -12.58
CA VAL A 21 13.27 22.95 -12.02
C VAL A 21 13.57 22.47 -10.60
N GLU A 22 12.92 23.04 -9.60
CA GLU A 22 13.17 22.59 -8.23
C GLU A 22 12.88 21.07 -8.17
N PRO A 23 13.73 20.24 -7.54
CA PRO A 23 13.51 18.80 -7.48
C PRO A 23 12.09 18.40 -7.06
N ARG A 24 11.46 19.21 -6.20
CA ARG A 24 10.06 19.05 -5.81
C ARG A 24 9.08 19.35 -6.93
N GLU A 25 9.26 20.41 -7.70
CA GLU A 25 8.43 20.72 -8.87
C GLU A 25 8.51 19.61 -9.92
N ALA A 26 9.72 19.13 -10.22
CA ALA A 26 9.93 18.03 -11.16
C ALA A 26 9.27 16.74 -10.66
N LEU A 27 9.38 16.45 -9.36
CA LEU A 27 8.72 15.31 -8.74
C LEU A 27 7.20 15.41 -8.76
N ASN A 28 6.64 16.60 -8.53
CA ASN A 28 5.20 16.82 -8.62
C ASN A 28 4.70 16.56 -10.05
N GLU A 29 5.39 17.08 -11.07
CA GLU A 29 5.04 16.80 -12.47
C GLU A 29 5.09 15.30 -12.81
N LEU A 30 6.14 14.61 -12.33
CA LEU A 30 6.26 13.15 -12.48
C LEU A 30 5.10 12.41 -11.82
N ALA A 31 4.72 12.82 -10.61
CA ALA A 31 3.63 12.21 -9.86
C ALA A 31 2.27 12.43 -10.53
N GLU A 32 1.98 13.66 -10.99
CA GLU A 32 0.76 13.98 -11.72
C GLU A 32 0.63 13.13 -12.99
N ARG A 33 1.71 13.03 -13.78
CA ARG A 33 1.74 12.19 -14.99
C ARG A 33 1.50 10.72 -14.67
N LEU A 34 2.07 10.21 -13.58
CA LEU A 34 1.85 8.84 -13.13
C LEU A 34 0.41 8.61 -12.66
N GLU A 35 -0.18 9.55 -11.91
CA GLU A 35 -1.55 9.47 -11.40
C GLU A 35 -2.56 9.38 -12.56
N GLU A 36 -2.34 10.12 -13.64
CA GLU A 36 -3.21 10.14 -14.82
C GLU A 36 -2.89 9.04 -15.85
N ALA A 37 -1.71 8.40 -15.74
CA ALA A 37 -1.26 7.42 -16.73
C ALA A 37 -2.21 6.22 -16.88
N SER A 38 -2.29 5.73 -18.13
CA SER A 38 -3.00 4.50 -18.48
C SER A 38 -2.04 3.52 -19.14
N TYR A 39 -1.89 2.33 -18.54
CA TYR A 39 -0.91 1.34 -19.00
C TYR A 39 -1.25 -0.07 -18.54
N GLN A 40 -0.57 -1.03 -19.16
CA GLN A 40 -0.41 -2.38 -18.67
C GLN A 40 1.06 -2.63 -18.35
N VAL A 41 1.35 -3.33 -17.25
CA VAL A 41 2.72 -3.62 -16.85
C VAL A 41 2.80 -4.90 -16.02
N ILE A 42 3.91 -5.62 -16.14
CA ILE A 42 4.24 -6.73 -15.25
C ILE A 42 5.19 -6.20 -14.17
N ARG A 43 4.85 -6.40 -12.89
CA ARG A 43 5.70 -6.05 -11.76
C ARG A 43 6.24 -7.30 -11.10
N TYR A 44 7.51 -7.28 -10.75
CA TYR A 44 8.13 -8.25 -9.86
C TYR A 44 8.32 -7.55 -8.52
N VAL A 45 7.59 -8.03 -7.52
CA VAL A 45 7.59 -7.43 -6.19
C VAL A 45 8.26 -8.37 -5.21
N GLU A 46 9.26 -7.84 -4.52
CA GLU A 46 9.97 -8.48 -3.44
C GLU A 46 9.73 -7.66 -2.17
N GLU A 47 9.16 -8.30 -1.17
CA GLU A 47 8.89 -7.73 0.12
C GLU A 47 9.73 -8.46 1.15
N THR A 48 10.49 -7.71 1.94
CA THR A 48 11.38 -8.23 2.98
C THR A 48 11.05 -7.55 4.29
N GLY A 49 10.81 -8.34 5.34
CA GLY A 49 10.52 -7.86 6.69
C GLY A 49 10.51 -9.06 7.64
N ALA A 50 9.48 -9.18 8.47
CA ALA A 50 9.27 -10.36 9.32
C ALA A 50 9.13 -11.67 8.52
N MET A 51 8.66 -11.58 7.27
CA MET A 51 8.69 -12.66 6.28
C MET A 51 9.10 -12.07 4.94
N SER A 52 9.73 -12.89 4.10
CA SER A 52 10.03 -12.52 2.71
C SER A 52 8.98 -13.08 1.78
N VAL A 53 8.40 -12.22 0.94
CA VAL A 53 7.39 -12.58 -0.05
C VAL A 53 7.83 -12.09 -1.42
N VAL A 54 7.84 -13.00 -2.39
CA VAL A 54 8.03 -12.66 -3.80
C VAL A 54 6.72 -12.92 -4.54
N ARG A 55 6.32 -11.96 -5.37
CA ARG A 55 5.10 -12.06 -6.17
C ARG A 55 5.29 -11.43 -7.53
N VAL A 56 4.55 -11.96 -8.50
CA VAL A 56 4.42 -11.37 -9.84
C VAL A 56 3.04 -10.75 -9.92
N GLU A 57 2.99 -9.50 -10.37
CA GLU A 57 1.76 -8.76 -10.51
C GLU A 57 1.56 -8.34 -11.96
N ARG A 58 0.34 -8.49 -12.46
CA ARG A 58 -0.06 -7.96 -13.77
C ARG A 58 -1.03 -6.81 -13.51
N VAL A 59 -0.58 -5.60 -13.80
CA VAL A 59 -1.30 -4.36 -13.50
C VAL A 59 -1.92 -3.81 -14.76
N ILE A 60 -3.20 -3.48 -14.66
CA ILE A 60 -3.94 -2.69 -15.64
C ILE A 60 -4.35 -1.40 -14.93
N LYS A 61 -3.84 -0.26 -15.40
CA LYS A 61 -4.17 1.06 -14.85
C LYS A 61 -4.86 1.90 -15.92
N ALA A 62 -5.97 2.54 -15.56
CA ALA A 62 -6.72 3.48 -16.39
C ALA A 62 -7.06 4.73 -15.56
N GLY A 63 -6.15 5.71 -15.55
CA GLY A 63 -6.22 6.85 -14.64
C GLY A 63 -6.17 6.40 -13.18
N THR A 64 -7.17 6.76 -12.39
CA THR A 64 -7.29 6.36 -10.98
C THR A 64 -7.80 4.93 -10.79
N HIS A 65 -8.32 4.28 -11.83
CA HIS A 65 -8.77 2.90 -11.77
C HIS A 65 -7.61 1.94 -11.99
N LYS A 66 -7.63 0.83 -11.26
CA LYS A 66 -6.52 -0.13 -11.25
C LYS A 66 -7.05 -1.53 -11.01
N HIS A 67 -6.62 -2.49 -11.82
CA HIS A 67 -6.83 -3.92 -11.58
C HIS A 67 -5.47 -4.59 -11.53
N VAL A 68 -5.21 -5.35 -10.47
CA VAL A 68 -3.93 -6.02 -10.27
C VAL A 68 -4.16 -7.49 -9.99
N SER A 69 -3.79 -8.35 -10.93
CA SER A 69 -3.70 -9.78 -10.71
C SER A 69 -2.38 -10.10 -10.01
N VAL A 70 -2.44 -10.80 -8.89
CA VAL A 70 -1.29 -11.14 -8.05
C VAL A 70 -1.11 -12.65 -8.06
N VAL A 71 0.08 -13.10 -8.44
CA VAL A 71 0.50 -14.49 -8.39
C VAL A 71 1.65 -14.61 -7.39
N THR A 72 1.42 -15.39 -6.33
CA THR A 72 2.43 -15.76 -5.34
C THR A 72 2.66 -17.26 -5.38
N PRO A 73 3.74 -17.80 -4.78
CA PRO A 73 3.91 -19.25 -4.67
C PRO A 73 2.79 -19.98 -3.92
N LEU A 74 1.99 -19.27 -3.11
CA LEU A 74 0.98 -19.85 -2.21
C LEU A 74 -0.45 -19.64 -2.69
N ARG A 75 -0.70 -18.54 -3.41
CA ARG A 75 -2.05 -18.09 -3.78
C ARG A 75 -2.05 -17.19 -5.01
N GLU A 76 -3.17 -17.24 -5.72
CA GLU A 76 -3.56 -16.26 -6.73
C GLU A 76 -4.77 -15.49 -6.24
N TYR A 77 -4.76 -14.18 -6.45
CA TYR A 77 -5.87 -13.29 -6.15
C TYR A 77 -5.75 -12.04 -7.03
N CYS A 78 -6.77 -11.20 -7.07
CA CYS A 78 -6.62 -9.88 -7.63
C CYS A 78 -7.22 -8.82 -6.71
N TRP A 79 -6.85 -7.57 -6.95
CA TRP A 79 -7.54 -6.45 -6.36
C TRP A 79 -7.89 -5.42 -7.41
N LEU A 80 -8.95 -4.68 -7.14
CA LEU A 80 -9.62 -3.78 -8.05
C LEU A 80 -9.90 -2.46 -7.34
N ARG A 81 -9.58 -1.35 -8.00
CA ARG A 81 -10.11 -0.01 -7.74
C ARG A 81 -10.86 0.41 -9.00
N SER A 82 -12.17 0.51 -8.93
CA SER A 82 -13.04 0.90 -10.05
C SER A 82 -14.09 1.93 -9.60
N SER A 83 -14.93 2.39 -10.53
CA SER A 83 -16.09 3.24 -10.20
C SER A 83 -17.11 2.55 -9.27
N MET A 84 -17.06 1.21 -9.17
CA MET A 84 -17.92 0.43 -8.28
C MET A 84 -17.38 0.31 -6.85
N GLY A 85 -16.15 0.78 -6.61
CA GLY A 85 -15.46 0.71 -5.32
C GLY A 85 -14.14 -0.06 -5.39
N GLU A 86 -13.64 -0.42 -4.22
CA GLU A 86 -12.39 -1.16 -4.04
C GLU A 86 -12.65 -2.57 -3.54
N PHE A 87 -12.04 -3.57 -4.16
CA PHE A 87 -12.29 -4.97 -3.82
C PHE A 87 -11.02 -5.81 -3.93
N VAL A 88 -10.85 -6.74 -3.00
CA VAL A 88 -9.94 -7.88 -3.13
C VAL A 88 -10.77 -9.09 -3.55
N ILE A 89 -10.43 -9.70 -4.69
CA ILE A 89 -11.16 -10.82 -5.27
C ILE A 89 -10.35 -12.10 -5.05
N ILE A 90 -10.97 -13.04 -4.35
CA ILE A 90 -10.42 -14.36 -4.07
C ILE A 90 -11.44 -15.39 -4.56
N SER A 91 -11.04 -16.18 -5.55
CA SER A 91 -11.94 -17.10 -6.26
C SER A 91 -13.18 -16.35 -6.82
N ASN A 92 -14.38 -16.64 -6.34
CA ASN A 92 -15.64 -16.03 -6.80
C ASN A 92 -16.23 -15.01 -5.80
N VAL A 93 -15.43 -14.53 -4.85
CA VAL A 93 -15.85 -13.60 -3.79
C VAL A 93 -15.01 -12.34 -3.86
N ALA A 94 -15.68 -11.18 -3.87
CA ALA A 94 -15.05 -9.87 -3.87
C ALA A 94 -15.30 -9.18 -2.53
N PHE A 95 -14.24 -9.03 -1.73
CA PHE A 95 -14.25 -8.41 -0.43
C PHE A 95 -13.93 -6.93 -0.55
N GLU A 96 -14.85 -6.07 -0.11
CA GLU A 96 -14.54 -4.67 0.09
C GLU A 96 -13.65 -4.52 1.33
N PRO A 97 -12.45 -3.94 1.25
CA PRO A 97 -11.48 -3.93 2.35
C PRO A 97 -11.90 -2.99 3.48
N LEU A 98 -11.35 -3.17 4.69
CA LEU A 98 -11.63 -2.30 5.84
C LEU A 98 -11.03 -0.89 5.73
N VAL A 99 -9.94 -0.79 4.96
CA VAL A 99 -9.19 0.43 4.64
C VAL A 99 -8.95 0.48 3.13
N PRO A 100 -8.73 1.66 2.54
CA PRO A 100 -8.41 1.75 1.12
C PRO A 100 -7.20 0.89 0.74
N ILE A 101 -7.28 0.18 -0.40
CA ILE A 101 -6.16 -0.59 -0.96
C ILE A 101 -5.11 0.42 -1.44
N MET A 102 -3.85 0.22 -1.11
CA MET A 102 -2.76 1.04 -1.62
C MET A 102 -1.54 0.18 -1.93
N ASP A 103 -1.02 0.26 -3.15
CA ASP A 103 0.28 -0.33 -3.47
C ASP A 103 1.43 0.67 -3.22
N SER A 104 2.66 0.24 -3.46
CA SER A 104 3.85 1.07 -3.23
C SER A 104 3.89 2.32 -4.12
N GLU A 105 3.29 2.25 -5.31
CA GLU A 105 3.14 3.38 -6.23
C GLU A 105 2.12 4.39 -5.69
N ASP A 106 0.94 3.92 -5.27
CA ASP A 106 -0.08 4.76 -4.64
C ASP A 106 0.49 5.46 -3.38
N SER A 107 1.27 4.72 -2.58
CA SER A 107 1.93 5.25 -1.38
C SER A 107 2.93 6.35 -1.70
N PHE A 108 3.72 6.18 -2.78
CA PHE A 108 4.66 7.20 -3.25
C PHE A 108 3.93 8.45 -3.76
N LEU A 109 2.88 8.27 -4.57
CA LEU A 109 2.07 9.38 -5.08
C LEU A 109 1.42 10.17 -3.94
N GLU A 110 0.92 9.47 -2.91
CA GLU A 110 0.37 10.13 -1.74
C GLU A 110 1.42 10.94 -0.97
N ALA A 111 2.64 10.42 -0.79
CA ALA A 111 3.74 11.15 -0.16
C ALA A 111 4.05 12.45 -0.91
N ILE A 112 4.13 12.39 -2.25
CA ILE A 112 4.34 13.57 -3.09
C ILE A 112 3.19 14.57 -2.94
N LYS A 113 1.95 14.10 -3.04
CA LYS A 113 0.74 14.93 -2.98
C LYS A 113 0.57 15.65 -1.64
N ARG A 114 1.01 15.05 -0.54
CA ARG A 114 1.01 15.70 0.79
C ARG A 114 1.97 16.89 0.87
N GLY A 115 3.06 16.88 0.11
CA GLY A 115 4.05 17.96 0.08
C GLY A 115 4.96 18.06 1.31
N GLU A 116 4.79 17.18 2.31
CA GLU A 116 5.54 17.15 3.57
C GLU A 116 6.81 16.27 3.51
N TYR A 117 7.28 15.91 2.31
CA TYR A 117 8.43 15.02 2.10
C TYR A 117 9.76 15.76 1.91
N GLU A 118 10.87 15.16 2.34
CA GLU A 118 12.22 15.66 2.07
C GLU A 118 12.82 14.99 0.84
N VAL A 119 13.49 15.76 -0.02
CA VAL A 119 14.20 15.22 -1.20
C VAL A 119 15.67 15.06 -0.84
N SER A 120 16.10 13.81 -0.63
CA SER A 120 17.49 13.47 -0.32
C SER A 120 18.36 13.38 -1.57
N LEU A 121 17.78 13.04 -2.71
CA LEU A 121 18.47 12.91 -3.99
C LEU A 121 17.51 13.16 -5.15
N PHE A 122 17.96 13.91 -6.16
CA PHE A 122 17.31 13.98 -7.47
C PHE A 122 18.37 14.04 -8.57
N LEU A 123 18.41 13.02 -9.41
CA LEU A 123 19.39 12.89 -10.50
C LEU A 123 18.66 12.78 -11.83
N VAL A 124 19.11 13.58 -12.80
CA VAL A 124 18.66 13.54 -14.18
C VAL A 124 19.73 12.84 -15.02
N PHE A 125 19.34 11.79 -15.72
CA PHE A 125 20.19 11.03 -16.64
C PHE A 125 19.60 11.09 -18.06
N PRO A 126 20.40 10.89 -19.12
CA PRO A 126 19.87 10.79 -20.47
C PRO A 126 18.81 9.68 -20.64
N SER A 127 18.89 8.63 -19.81
CA SER A 127 17.98 7.48 -19.84
C SER A 127 16.80 7.59 -18.87
N GLY A 128 16.68 8.68 -18.09
CA GLY A 128 15.59 8.86 -17.14
C GLY A 128 15.98 9.61 -15.87
N TYR A 129 15.28 9.33 -14.78
CA TYR A 129 15.39 10.10 -13.53
C TYR A 129 15.54 9.16 -12.35
N ARG A 130 16.24 9.58 -11.30
CA ARG A 130 16.22 8.90 -10.01
C ARG A 130 15.95 9.90 -8.92
N ALA A 131 15.01 9.58 -8.04
CA ALA A 131 14.69 10.37 -6.87
C ALA A 131 14.74 9.52 -5.62
N VAL A 132 15.28 10.09 -4.54
CA VAL A 132 15.17 9.53 -3.20
C VAL A 132 14.48 10.57 -2.33
N ILE A 133 13.34 10.19 -1.76
CA ILE A 133 12.58 11.02 -0.84
C ILE A 133 12.35 10.32 0.50
N ALA A 134 12.16 11.11 1.55
CA ALA A 134 11.77 10.65 2.87
C ALA A 134 10.44 11.30 3.29
N ASP A 135 9.51 10.51 3.79
CA ASP A 135 8.20 10.95 4.29
C ASP A 135 7.81 10.11 5.50
N ARG A 136 7.65 10.75 6.67
CA ARG A 136 7.17 10.13 7.93
C ARG A 136 7.83 8.79 8.30
N GLY A 137 9.15 8.69 8.16
CA GLY A 137 9.91 7.46 8.46
C GLY A 137 9.97 6.45 7.31
N MET A 138 9.31 6.74 6.19
CA MET A 138 9.36 5.97 4.95
C MET A 138 10.34 6.60 3.98
N ASN A 139 11.18 5.78 3.36
CA ASN A 139 12.06 6.20 2.28
C ASN A 139 11.58 5.59 0.96
N TYR A 140 11.59 6.40 -0.09
CA TYR A 140 11.26 5.96 -1.45
C TYR A 140 12.45 6.24 -2.35
N ASP A 141 13.00 5.21 -2.99
CA ASP A 141 13.99 5.31 -4.06
C ASP A 141 13.33 4.88 -5.38
N VAL A 142 13.09 5.86 -6.24
CA VAL A 142 12.30 5.70 -7.46
C VAL A 142 13.16 6.01 -8.67
N VAL A 143 13.18 5.08 -9.62
CA VAL A 143 13.86 5.23 -10.90
C VAL A 143 12.81 5.30 -12.00
N PHE A 144 12.80 6.40 -12.73
CA PHE A 144 11.95 6.63 -13.89
C PHE A 144 12.74 6.43 -15.18
N THR A 145 12.07 6.01 -16.24
CA THR A 145 12.59 6.05 -17.60
C THR A 145 12.48 7.46 -18.18
N ASP A 146 13.14 7.69 -19.32
CA ASP A 146 12.99 8.88 -20.18
C ASP A 146 11.54 9.19 -20.60
N ARG A 147 10.65 8.18 -20.58
CA ARG A 147 9.21 8.29 -20.85
C ARG A 147 8.35 8.49 -19.60
N PHE A 148 8.95 8.89 -18.48
CA PHE A 148 8.24 9.16 -17.22
C PHE A 148 7.51 7.94 -16.63
N ARG A 149 7.98 6.72 -16.97
CA ARG A 149 7.46 5.47 -16.41
C ARG A 149 8.38 5.01 -15.29
N ILE A 150 7.84 4.50 -14.20
CA ILE A 150 8.67 3.90 -13.15
C ILE A 150 9.30 2.61 -13.70
N SER A 151 10.61 2.45 -13.60
CA SER A 151 11.29 1.17 -13.86
C SER A 151 11.58 0.40 -12.58
N LYS A 152 11.82 1.12 -11.47
CA LYS A 152 12.03 0.56 -10.14
C LYS A 152 11.51 1.51 -9.08
N LEU A 153 10.87 0.95 -8.06
CA LEU A 153 10.45 1.68 -6.86
C LEU A 153 10.81 0.84 -5.63
N VAL A 154 11.62 1.40 -4.74
CA VAL A 154 11.94 0.79 -3.45
C VAL A 154 11.31 1.64 -2.36
N LYS A 155 10.39 1.04 -1.61
CA LYS A 155 9.80 1.61 -0.39
C LYS A 155 10.49 0.97 0.80
N THR A 156 11.04 1.74 1.74
CA THR A 156 11.76 1.21 2.89
C THR A 156 11.32 1.90 4.18
N HIS A 157 11.04 1.08 5.19
CA HIS A 157 10.84 1.45 6.58
C HIS A 157 11.94 0.79 7.43
N GLU A 158 12.06 1.17 8.70
CA GLU A 158 13.02 0.56 9.63
C GLU A 158 12.91 -0.97 9.69
N LEU A 159 11.69 -1.51 9.58
CA LEU A 159 11.39 -2.92 9.81
C LEU A 159 11.01 -3.72 8.56
N TYR A 160 10.80 -3.05 7.42
CA TYR A 160 10.43 -3.72 6.19
C TYR A 160 10.87 -2.93 4.94
N SER A 161 11.02 -3.63 3.82
CA SER A 161 11.23 -3.01 2.51
C SER A 161 10.42 -3.72 1.43
N VAL A 162 9.94 -2.95 0.46
CA VAL A 162 9.26 -3.44 -0.73
C VAL A 162 10.01 -2.92 -1.94
N THR A 163 10.53 -3.82 -2.75
CA THR A 163 11.14 -3.50 -4.04
C THR A 163 10.20 -3.94 -5.17
N VAL A 164 9.80 -2.99 -5.99
CA VAL A 164 8.94 -3.20 -7.16
C VAL A 164 9.78 -2.94 -8.41
N ASN A 165 9.97 -3.96 -9.24
CA ASN A 165 10.60 -3.82 -10.55
C ASN A 165 9.52 -3.90 -11.63
N TYR A 166 9.41 -2.85 -12.44
CA TYR A 166 8.41 -2.74 -13.49
C TYR A 166 9.01 -3.21 -14.82
N ARG A 167 8.33 -4.14 -15.48
CA ARG A 167 8.75 -4.75 -16.75
C ARG A 167 7.60 -4.77 -17.73
N GLU A 168 7.94 -4.82 -19.02
CA GLU A 168 6.98 -5.06 -20.10
C GLU A 168 5.82 -4.04 -20.13
N TYR A 169 6.14 -2.75 -20.01
CA TYR A 169 5.12 -1.71 -20.20
C TYR A 169 4.49 -1.79 -21.59
N GLN A 170 3.17 -1.80 -21.62
CA GLN A 170 2.36 -1.76 -22.82
C GLN A 170 1.32 -0.66 -22.72
N SER A 171 0.88 -0.15 -23.87
CA SER A 171 -0.27 0.74 -23.92
C SER A 171 -1.52 0.01 -23.44
N LEU A 172 -2.43 0.74 -22.81
CA LEU A 172 -3.71 0.16 -22.40
C LEU A 172 -4.55 -0.19 -23.65
N THR A 173 -4.94 -1.46 -23.78
CA THR A 173 -5.88 -1.90 -24.81
C THR A 173 -7.33 -1.78 -24.32
N GLU A 174 -8.29 -1.75 -25.24
CA GLU A 174 -9.72 -1.73 -24.89
C GLU A 174 -10.13 -2.98 -24.09
N GLU A 175 -9.62 -4.15 -24.47
CA GLU A 175 -9.83 -5.41 -23.74
C GLU A 175 -9.33 -5.34 -22.29
N ALA A 176 -8.14 -4.77 -22.08
CA ALA A 176 -7.60 -4.59 -20.74
C ALA A 176 -8.43 -3.58 -19.94
N ALA A 177 -8.85 -2.46 -20.55
CA ALA A 177 -9.74 -1.50 -19.91
C ALA A 177 -11.10 -2.14 -19.52
N ASN A 178 -11.65 -2.99 -20.37
CA ASN A 178 -12.87 -3.77 -20.09
C ASN A 178 -12.70 -4.73 -18.91
N THR A 179 -11.49 -5.21 -18.65
CA THR A 179 -11.19 -6.04 -17.47
C THR A 179 -11.51 -5.29 -16.18
N ILE A 180 -11.18 -4.00 -16.08
CA ILE A 180 -11.51 -3.16 -14.90
C ILE A 180 -13.02 -3.06 -14.71
N SER A 181 -13.76 -2.80 -15.78
CA SER A 181 -15.22 -2.59 -15.75
C SER A 181 -16.00 -3.87 -15.46
N THR A 182 -15.47 -5.03 -15.82
CA THR A 182 -16.17 -6.32 -15.75
C THR A 182 -15.64 -7.25 -14.65
N ALA A 183 -14.58 -6.88 -13.93
CA ALA A 183 -13.95 -7.70 -12.90
C ALA A 183 -14.91 -8.20 -11.79
N LEU A 184 -15.98 -7.45 -11.50
CA LEU A 184 -16.97 -7.84 -10.49
C LEU A 184 -18.15 -8.65 -11.05
N SER A 185 -18.17 -8.90 -12.37
CA SER A 185 -19.26 -9.62 -13.02
C SER A 185 -19.36 -11.06 -12.49
N GLY A 186 -20.53 -11.43 -11.97
CA GLY A 186 -20.78 -12.76 -11.40
C GLY A 186 -20.15 -13.01 -10.02
N MET A 187 -19.52 -12.00 -9.41
CA MET A 187 -18.86 -12.14 -8.11
C MET A 187 -19.84 -11.97 -6.95
N ARG A 188 -19.62 -12.71 -5.86
CA ARG A 188 -20.29 -12.44 -4.58
C ARG A 188 -19.62 -11.27 -3.88
N LEU A 189 -20.32 -10.15 -3.73
CA LEU A 189 -19.80 -8.98 -3.06
C LEU A 189 -20.00 -9.09 -1.54
N ILE A 190 -18.92 -8.97 -0.77
CA ILE A 190 -18.93 -8.91 0.69
C ILE A 190 -18.44 -7.53 1.10
N ARG A 191 -19.29 -6.80 1.83
CA ARG A 191 -18.98 -5.47 2.34
C ARG A 191 -18.97 -5.49 3.86
N PRO A 192 -17.96 -4.87 4.51
CA PRO A 192 -17.93 -4.77 5.95
C PRO A 192 -19.03 -3.82 6.41
N THR A 193 -19.64 -4.09 7.57
CA THR A 193 -20.66 -3.20 8.14
C THR A 193 -20.06 -1.91 8.70
N THR A 194 -18.74 -1.88 8.91
CA THR A 194 -17.99 -0.72 9.41
C THR A 194 -16.61 -0.68 8.77
N LYS A 195 -16.17 0.54 8.42
CA LYS A 195 -14.84 0.83 7.90
C LYS A 195 -13.97 1.40 9.02
N LEU A 196 -12.65 1.22 8.92
CA LEU A 196 -11.72 1.90 9.81
C LEU A 196 -11.49 3.34 9.33
N LEU A 197 -11.19 4.23 10.26
CA LEU A 197 -10.90 5.63 9.99
C LEU A 197 -9.58 5.74 9.21
N SER A 198 -9.70 5.97 7.91
CA SER A 198 -8.57 5.94 6.97
C SER A 198 -7.48 6.96 7.29
N SER A 199 -7.85 8.15 7.79
CA SER A 199 -6.88 9.17 8.21
C SER A 199 -6.00 8.68 9.36
N PHE A 200 -6.59 8.07 10.39
CA PHE A 200 -5.86 7.55 11.53
C PHE A 200 -4.93 6.39 11.14
N VAL A 201 -5.40 5.49 10.27
CA VAL A 201 -4.56 4.40 9.75
C VAL A 201 -3.35 4.98 9.02
N LYS A 202 -3.56 5.91 8.07
CA LYS A 202 -2.49 6.52 7.28
C LYS A 202 -1.50 7.36 8.08
N GLU A 203 -1.94 7.94 9.20
CA GLU A 203 -1.09 8.78 10.03
C GLU A 203 -0.18 7.96 10.95
N HIS A 204 -0.67 6.82 11.44
CA HIS A 204 0.00 6.10 12.52
C HIS A 204 0.49 4.69 12.16
N PHE A 205 0.01 4.13 11.05
CA PHE A 205 0.29 2.75 10.68
C PHE A 205 0.72 2.63 9.23
N GLU A 206 1.73 1.80 9.02
CA GLU A 206 2.03 1.22 7.73
C GLU A 206 1.15 -0.01 7.52
N TRP A 207 0.48 -0.05 6.37
CA TRP A 207 -0.31 -1.22 5.96
C TRP A 207 0.61 -2.30 5.43
N MET A 208 0.61 -3.46 6.09
CA MET A 208 1.44 -4.59 5.70
C MET A 208 0.67 -5.58 4.83
N ALA A 209 -0.45 -6.09 5.33
CA ALA A 209 -1.26 -7.06 4.61
C ALA A 209 -2.71 -7.08 5.11
N MET A 210 -3.59 -7.62 4.29
CA MET A 210 -4.97 -7.91 4.67
C MET A 210 -5.35 -9.30 4.16
N ASP A 211 -5.90 -10.13 5.04
CA ASP A 211 -6.42 -11.44 4.70
C ASP A 211 -7.94 -11.49 4.92
N PHE A 212 -8.59 -12.37 4.18
CA PHE A 212 -10.03 -12.51 4.14
C PHE A 212 -10.42 -13.98 4.23
N SER A 213 -11.50 -14.26 4.94
CA SER A 213 -12.15 -15.56 4.95
C SER A 213 -13.66 -15.39 4.94
N TYR A 214 -14.36 -16.32 4.30
CA TYR A 214 -15.82 -16.35 4.24
C TYR A 214 -16.32 -17.79 4.22
N ASP A 215 -17.23 -18.12 5.13
CA ASP A 215 -17.76 -19.48 5.30
C ASP A 215 -19.16 -19.67 4.68
N GLY A 216 -19.68 -18.65 3.99
CA GLY A 216 -21.05 -18.63 3.47
C GLY A 216 -22.04 -17.82 4.33
N LYS A 217 -21.69 -17.51 5.58
CA LYS A 217 -22.54 -16.75 6.52
C LYS A 217 -21.78 -15.56 7.12
N ALA A 218 -20.61 -15.82 7.66
CA ALA A 218 -19.75 -14.84 8.30
C ALA A 218 -18.49 -14.58 7.46
N SER A 219 -17.98 -13.35 7.54
CA SER A 219 -16.71 -12.95 6.96
C SER A 219 -15.75 -12.49 8.04
N LEU A 220 -14.50 -12.95 7.93
CA LEU A 220 -13.41 -12.54 8.79
C LEU A 220 -12.41 -11.74 7.95
N TYR A 221 -12.08 -10.56 8.45
CA TYR A 221 -11.03 -9.71 7.94
C TYR A 221 -9.89 -9.70 8.96
N ILE A 222 -8.67 -9.90 8.48
CA ILE A 222 -7.46 -9.81 9.31
C ILE A 222 -6.59 -8.72 8.70
N LEU A 223 -6.24 -7.71 9.50
CA LEU A 223 -5.43 -6.58 9.07
C LEU A 223 -4.17 -6.54 9.93
N TYR A 224 -3.01 -6.55 9.27
CA TYR A 224 -1.72 -6.44 9.94
C TYR A 224 -1.22 -5.00 9.81
N LEU A 225 -1.00 -4.38 10.96
CA LEU A 225 -0.58 -2.99 11.08
C LEU A 225 0.77 -2.92 11.78
N GLU A 226 1.64 -2.05 11.27
CA GLU A 226 2.94 -1.78 11.88
C GLU A 226 3.07 -0.28 12.15
N SER A 227 3.53 0.08 13.34
CA SER A 227 3.66 1.46 13.78
C SER A 227 4.96 1.63 14.56
N SER A 228 5.67 2.72 14.31
CA SER A 228 6.79 3.14 15.17
C SER A 228 6.33 3.49 16.59
N SER A 229 5.10 4.00 16.73
CA SER A 229 4.53 4.44 18.02
C SER A 229 3.78 3.33 18.75
N TYR A 230 3.05 2.48 18.00
CA TYR A 230 2.19 1.44 18.55
C TYR A 230 2.72 0.02 18.32
N GLY A 231 3.93 -0.15 17.76
CA GLY A 231 4.48 -1.46 17.41
C GLY A 231 3.62 -2.22 16.41
N ARG A 232 3.73 -3.56 16.44
CA ARG A 232 2.97 -4.46 15.58
C ARG A 232 1.61 -4.79 16.19
N LEU A 233 0.54 -4.56 15.44
CA LEU A 233 -0.82 -4.90 15.81
C LEU A 233 -1.46 -5.81 14.75
N THR A 234 -2.31 -6.73 15.20
CA THR A 234 -3.18 -7.50 14.32
C THR A 234 -4.63 -7.21 14.68
N LEU A 235 -5.41 -6.74 13.72
CA LEU A 235 -6.84 -6.49 13.89
C LEU A 235 -7.63 -7.61 13.23
N TYR A 236 -8.62 -8.12 13.95
CA TYR A 236 -9.57 -9.13 13.51
C TYR A 236 -10.97 -8.50 13.49
N ALA A 237 -11.63 -8.46 12.35
CA ALA A 237 -13.02 -8.03 12.24
C ALA A 237 -13.90 -9.16 11.73
N LEU A 238 -14.84 -9.60 12.55
CA LEU A 238 -15.81 -10.65 12.25
C LEU A 238 -17.18 -10.01 11.99
N PHE A 239 -17.69 -10.20 10.77
CA PHE A 239 -19.04 -9.77 10.36
C PHE A 239 -19.91 -10.99 10.11
N GLY A 240 -21.17 -10.95 10.54
CA GLY A 240 -22.07 -12.10 10.53
C GLY A 240 -21.79 -13.15 11.60
N GLY A 241 -20.94 -12.84 12.60
CA GLY A 241 -20.60 -13.72 13.73
C GLY A 241 -20.85 -13.06 15.09
N SER A 242 -20.64 -13.81 16.18
CA SER A 242 -20.91 -13.35 17.55
C SER A 242 -19.64 -12.90 18.29
N TYR A 243 -19.83 -12.11 19.35
CA TYR A 243 -18.75 -11.67 20.24
C TYR A 243 -17.97 -12.85 20.80
N GLU A 244 -18.66 -13.85 21.34
CA GLU A 244 -18.06 -15.02 21.99
C GLU A 244 -17.19 -15.82 21.01
N THR A 245 -17.60 -15.89 19.74
CA THR A 245 -16.86 -16.62 18.70
C THR A 245 -15.49 -15.98 18.46
N LEU A 246 -15.47 -14.64 18.35
CA LEU A 246 -14.22 -13.91 18.12
C LEU A 246 -13.37 -13.84 19.39
N ASP A 247 -13.99 -13.57 20.54
CA ASP A 247 -13.33 -13.48 21.84
C ASP A 247 -12.61 -14.79 22.20
N GLN A 248 -13.27 -15.93 22.05
CA GLN A 248 -12.66 -17.24 22.29
C GLN A 248 -11.44 -17.47 21.39
N SER A 249 -11.56 -17.16 20.09
CA SER A 249 -10.51 -17.41 19.11
C SER A 249 -9.31 -16.49 19.32
N VAL A 250 -9.57 -15.18 19.50
CA VAL A 250 -8.52 -14.18 19.73
C VAL A 250 -7.89 -14.36 21.11
N GLY A 251 -8.66 -14.66 22.15
CA GLY A 251 -8.14 -14.93 23.49
C GLY A 251 -7.18 -16.11 23.52
N GLN A 252 -7.46 -17.18 22.76
CA GLN A 252 -6.54 -18.30 22.59
C GLN A 252 -5.24 -17.88 21.87
N ILE A 253 -5.35 -17.12 20.78
CA ILE A 253 -4.18 -16.61 20.03
C ILE A 253 -3.34 -15.70 20.92
N ALA A 254 -3.95 -14.75 21.62
CA ALA A 254 -3.28 -13.80 22.49
C ALA A 254 -2.54 -14.52 23.62
N THR A 255 -3.22 -15.45 24.31
CA THR A 255 -2.62 -16.25 25.39
C THR A 255 -1.45 -17.09 24.89
N ALA A 256 -1.60 -17.80 23.76
CA ALA A 256 -0.56 -18.66 23.20
C ALA A 256 0.71 -17.88 22.81
N ASN A 257 0.57 -16.60 22.45
CA ASN A 257 1.67 -15.75 22.01
C ASN A 257 2.13 -14.72 23.06
N GLN A 258 1.59 -14.78 24.29
CA GLN A 258 1.87 -13.81 25.36
C GLN A 258 1.58 -12.35 24.92
N LEU A 259 0.47 -12.16 24.22
CA LEU A 259 -0.02 -10.87 23.76
C LEU A 259 -1.27 -10.49 24.56
N ASN A 260 -1.60 -9.20 24.53
CA ASN A 260 -2.86 -8.69 25.02
C ASN A 260 -3.81 -8.46 23.84
N TYR A 261 -5.10 -8.33 24.14
CA TYR A 261 -6.08 -7.92 23.16
C TYR A 261 -7.13 -7.01 23.79
N SER A 262 -7.84 -6.28 22.94
CA SER A 262 -9.07 -5.56 23.27
C SER A 262 -10.09 -5.84 22.18
N ILE A 263 -11.36 -5.97 22.56
CA ILE A 263 -12.44 -6.39 21.68
C ILE A 263 -13.67 -5.52 21.92
N VAL A 264 -14.33 -5.14 20.83
CA VAL A 264 -15.50 -4.28 20.84
C VAL A 264 -16.57 -4.88 19.93
N GLU A 265 -17.77 -5.00 20.47
CA GLU A 265 -18.97 -5.27 19.69
C GLU A 265 -19.46 -3.97 19.04
N ILE A 266 -19.58 -4.00 17.72
CA ILE A 266 -20.08 -2.87 16.90
C ILE A 266 -21.60 -3.00 16.71
N SER A 267 -22.07 -4.24 16.53
CA SER A 267 -23.48 -4.61 16.47
C SER A 267 -23.63 -6.08 16.85
N SER A 268 -24.87 -6.56 16.97
CA SER A 268 -25.19 -7.95 17.31
C SER A 268 -24.60 -9.01 16.36
N SER A 269 -24.03 -8.60 15.23
CA SER A 269 -23.37 -9.48 14.27
C SER A 269 -22.06 -8.89 13.74
N SER A 270 -21.44 -7.94 14.43
CA SER A 270 -20.19 -7.32 13.99
C SER A 270 -19.29 -7.04 15.18
N VAL A 271 -18.11 -7.64 15.17
CA VAL A 271 -17.19 -7.62 16.32
C VAL A 271 -15.78 -7.39 15.80
N ILE A 272 -15.04 -6.52 16.46
CA ILE A 272 -13.67 -6.18 16.07
C ILE A 272 -12.77 -6.32 17.30
N SER A 273 -11.63 -6.98 17.12
CA SER A 273 -10.61 -7.14 18.12
C SER A 273 -9.26 -6.67 17.59
N VAL A 274 -8.44 -6.07 18.46
CA VAL A 274 -7.04 -5.73 18.17
C VAL A 274 -6.14 -6.47 19.15
N VAL A 275 -5.06 -7.05 18.63
CA VAL A 275 -4.09 -7.85 19.36
C VAL A 275 -2.71 -7.20 19.23
N GLY A 276 -1.99 -7.08 20.35
CA GLY A 276 -0.68 -6.45 20.39
C GLY A 276 0.07 -6.72 21.70
N ARG A 277 1.28 -6.17 21.83
CA ARG A 277 2.07 -6.26 23.08
C ARG A 277 1.66 -5.23 24.12
N GLN A 278 0.93 -4.21 23.71
CA GLN A 278 0.48 -3.10 24.54
C GLN A 278 -0.51 -3.58 25.59
N PRO A 279 -0.62 -2.89 26.74
CA PRO A 279 -1.70 -3.11 27.69
C PRO A 279 -3.10 -3.05 27.06
N SER A 280 -4.06 -3.85 27.53
CA SER A 280 -5.41 -3.91 26.96
C SER A 280 -6.15 -2.56 26.93
N ASN A 281 -5.92 -1.69 27.91
CA ASN A 281 -6.50 -0.34 27.93
C ASN A 281 -5.91 0.57 26.83
N GLU A 282 -4.64 0.41 26.47
CA GLU A 282 -4.06 1.13 25.34
C GLU A 282 -4.59 0.57 24.01
N LEU A 283 -4.72 -0.75 23.91
CA LEU A 283 -5.33 -1.41 22.75
C LEU A 283 -6.78 -0.97 22.52
N GLU A 284 -7.55 -0.83 23.60
CA GLU A 284 -8.92 -0.29 23.55
C GLU A 284 -8.94 1.13 22.98
N GLN A 285 -8.05 2.02 23.45
CA GLN A 285 -7.94 3.38 22.93
C GLN A 285 -7.54 3.42 21.46
N ILE A 286 -6.62 2.56 21.03
CA ILE A 286 -6.22 2.43 19.63
C ILE A 286 -7.42 1.97 18.79
N LEU A 287 -8.18 0.98 19.27
CA LEU A 287 -9.37 0.48 18.61
C LEU A 287 -10.46 1.54 18.49
N ASP A 288 -10.72 2.31 19.56
CA ASP A 288 -11.68 3.42 19.52
C ASP A 288 -11.26 4.50 18.51
N LYS A 289 -9.97 4.84 18.41
CA LYS A 289 -9.47 5.78 17.40
C LYS A 289 -9.62 5.22 15.98
N LEU A 290 -9.27 3.95 15.77
CA LEU A 290 -9.45 3.26 14.49
C LEU A 290 -10.92 3.23 14.05
N LEU A 291 -11.87 3.22 14.99
CA LEU A 291 -13.30 3.22 14.73
C LEU A 291 -13.92 4.64 14.70
N GLY A 292 -13.14 5.69 14.94
CA GLY A 292 -13.64 7.06 15.05
C GLY A 292 -14.58 7.28 16.25
N ARG A 293 -14.43 6.48 17.31
CA ARG A 293 -15.22 6.52 18.55
C ARG A 293 -14.55 7.32 19.67
N ALA A 294 -13.26 7.62 19.54
CA ALA A 294 -12.53 8.45 20.48
C ALA A 294 -13.07 9.90 20.47
N ARG A 295 -13.39 10.43 21.66
CA ARG A 295 -13.79 11.82 21.87
C ARG A 295 -12.58 12.75 21.95
#